data_AF-A0A922Z2K6-F1
#
_entry.id   AF-A0A922Z2K6-F1
#
_cell.length_a   1.000
_cell.length_b   1.000
_cell.length_c   1.000
_cell.angle_alpha   90.00
_cell.angle_beta   90.00
_cell.angle_gamma   90.00
#
_symmetry.space_group_name_H-M   'P 1'
#
loop_
_entity.id
_entity.type
_entity.pdbx_description
1 polymer ?
#
loop_
_entity_poly.entity_id
_entity_poly.type
_entity_poly.pdbx_seq_one_letter_code
_entity_poly.pdbx_strand_id
1 'polypeptide(L)'
;RENIFVCDSKGVIHEGRAGGYDESKARYAQKTEKRTLADAVNDADVFLGCSAPGVLTADMVKSMARQPIILALANPEPEIRPELAKAIRPDCIIATGRSDYPNQVNNVLCFPYIFRGALDCGATKITEEMKLACVRQIADLAKSETSDEVASAYQGEELVFGPDYLIPKPFDSRLILRIAPAVAQAAADSGVATRPIADMDAYKESLSRFVYQTGILMQPIFTAAKAVPDDRKRVAYADGEDERALRAAQMAIDDRLAKPILIGRPAVIAARIEKAGLRMRLGVDVENVNPEDDPRFRQYWEHYHQLMGRDGGTPEVAKAAVRRSNTIIGSLMVSLGDADA
;
A
#
# COMPACT_ATOMS: atom_id res chain seq x y z
N ARG A 1 11.97 -20.39 17.96
CA ARG A 1 11.88 -20.37 19.45
C ARG A 1 13.23 -20.11 20.08
N GLU A 2 14.30 -20.80 19.67
CA GLU A 2 15.65 -20.66 20.23
C GLU A 2 16.20 -19.22 20.17
N ASN A 3 15.81 -18.45 19.15
CA ASN A 3 16.23 -17.04 18.99
C ASN A 3 15.34 -16.02 19.73
N ILE A 4 14.41 -16.46 20.59
CA ILE A 4 13.48 -15.56 21.30
C ILE A 4 13.78 -15.58 22.79
N PHE A 5 14.28 -14.46 23.30
CA PHE A 5 14.50 -14.23 24.73
C PHE A 5 13.41 -13.31 25.26
N VAL A 6 12.72 -13.75 26.32
CA VAL A 6 11.67 -12.95 26.97
C VAL A 6 12.18 -12.54 28.35
N CYS A 7 12.02 -11.26 28.68
CA CYS A 7 12.30 -10.72 30.00
C CYS A 7 11.01 -10.30 30.68
N ASP A 8 10.86 -10.61 31.97
CA ASP A 8 9.85 -10.01 32.85
C ASP A 8 10.52 -9.12 33.90
N SER A 9 9.76 -8.68 34.92
CA SER A 9 10.30 -7.83 36.00
C SER A 9 11.44 -8.46 36.80
N LYS A 10 11.68 -9.78 36.66
CA LYS A 10 12.78 -10.50 37.31
C LYS A 10 13.93 -10.83 36.35
N GLY A 11 13.91 -10.30 35.13
CA GLY A 11 14.92 -10.55 34.10
C GLY A 11 14.55 -11.68 33.13
N VAL A 12 15.56 -12.28 32.52
CA VAL A 12 15.40 -13.30 31.47
C VAL A 12 14.66 -14.53 32.00
N ILE A 13 13.72 -15.05 31.22
CA ILE A 13 13.04 -16.32 31.51
C ILE A 13 13.99 -17.45 31.07
N HIS A 14 14.62 -18.11 32.04
CA HIS A 14 15.61 -19.16 31.80
C HIS A 14 15.34 -20.40 32.66
N GLU A 15 15.79 -21.57 32.20
CA GLU A 15 15.66 -22.80 32.98
C GLU A 15 16.38 -22.69 34.33
N GLY A 16 15.75 -23.18 35.41
CA GLY A 16 16.32 -23.11 36.77
C GLY A 16 16.27 -21.73 37.43
N ARG A 17 15.53 -20.76 36.89
CA ARG A 17 15.37 -19.42 37.49
C ARG A 17 14.84 -19.52 38.93
N ALA A 18 15.52 -18.85 39.86
CA ALA A 18 15.10 -18.77 41.26
C ALA A 18 13.70 -18.15 41.39
N GLY A 19 12.80 -18.81 42.11
CA GLY A 19 11.39 -18.41 42.22
C GLY A 19 10.52 -18.70 40.99
N GLY A 20 11.07 -19.38 39.97
CA GLY A 20 10.34 -19.88 38.81
C GLY A 20 9.71 -18.81 37.91
N TYR A 21 8.76 -19.27 37.10
CA TYR A 21 7.92 -18.47 36.20
C TYR A 21 6.61 -19.21 35.96
N ASP A 22 5.58 -18.46 35.56
CA ASP A 22 4.24 -18.99 35.29
C ASP A 22 4.24 -19.99 34.12
N GLU A 23 3.27 -20.89 34.08
CA GLU A 23 3.17 -21.93 33.03
C GLU A 23 3.12 -21.32 31.62
N SER A 24 2.42 -20.19 31.46
CA SER A 24 2.34 -19.45 30.19
C SER A 24 3.70 -18.97 29.66
N LYS A 25 4.67 -18.76 30.58
CA LYS A 25 6.04 -18.34 30.27
C LYS A 25 6.98 -19.51 29.99
N ALA A 26 6.63 -20.72 30.39
CA ALA A 26 7.50 -21.89 30.27
C ALA A 26 7.93 -22.17 28.82
N ARG A 27 7.08 -21.86 27.85
CA ARG A 27 7.41 -21.98 26.42
C ARG A 27 8.54 -21.06 25.95
N TYR A 28 8.90 -20.05 26.73
CA TYR A 28 9.96 -19.09 26.43
C TYR A 28 11.19 -19.25 27.33
N ALA A 29 11.20 -20.23 28.23
CA ALA A 29 12.38 -20.55 29.01
C ALA A 29 13.51 -21.01 28.10
N GLN A 30 14.67 -20.36 28.24
CA GLN A 30 15.89 -20.64 27.49
C GLN A 30 16.96 -21.30 28.38
N LYS A 31 17.79 -22.16 27.80
CA LYS A 31 19.05 -22.62 28.41
C LYS A 31 20.13 -21.59 28.08
N THR A 32 20.36 -20.64 28.99
CA THR A 32 21.25 -19.50 28.73
C THR A 32 21.86 -18.96 30.01
N GLU A 33 22.99 -18.28 29.89
CA GLU A 33 23.63 -17.52 30.99
C GLU A 33 23.14 -16.07 31.11
N LYS A 34 22.34 -15.60 30.14
CA LYS A 34 21.75 -14.25 30.20
C LYS A 34 20.80 -14.14 31.39
N ARG A 35 20.84 -13.02 32.13
CA ARG A 35 20.00 -12.78 33.32
C ARG A 35 19.20 -11.49 33.23
N THR A 36 19.74 -10.47 32.60
CA THR A 36 19.14 -9.13 32.52
C THR A 36 18.64 -8.81 31.11
N LEU A 37 17.86 -7.74 31.00
CA LEU A 37 17.48 -7.20 29.69
C LEU A 37 18.72 -6.79 28.87
N ALA A 38 19.73 -6.19 29.52
CA ALA A 38 20.98 -5.81 28.85
C ALA A 38 21.69 -7.01 28.22
N ASP A 39 21.71 -8.16 28.91
CA ASP A 39 22.29 -9.39 28.35
C ASP A 39 21.48 -9.89 27.16
N ALA A 40 20.15 -9.78 27.21
CA ALA A 40 19.25 -10.22 26.16
C ALA A 40 19.40 -9.41 24.88
N VAL A 41 19.46 -8.07 24.99
CA VAL A 41 19.50 -7.14 23.86
C VAL A 41 20.89 -6.96 23.25
N ASN A 42 21.95 -7.38 23.95
CA ASN A 42 23.30 -7.39 23.38
C ASN A 42 23.34 -8.29 22.13
N ASP A 43 23.73 -7.69 21.01
CA ASP A 43 23.75 -8.26 19.65
C ASP A 43 22.38 -8.76 19.14
N ALA A 44 21.27 -8.22 19.68
CA ALA A 44 19.94 -8.57 19.21
C ALA A 44 19.56 -7.77 17.95
N ASP A 45 18.96 -8.45 16.96
CA ASP A 45 18.42 -7.82 15.75
C ASP A 45 17.08 -7.10 16.00
N VAL A 46 16.28 -7.62 16.93
CA VAL A 46 14.92 -7.12 17.20
C VAL A 46 14.69 -6.97 18.69
N PHE A 47 14.22 -5.80 19.10
CA PHE A 47 13.64 -5.56 20.42
C PHE A 47 12.13 -5.36 20.28
N LEU A 48 11.36 -6.05 21.12
CA LEU A 48 9.92 -5.85 21.24
C LEU A 48 9.56 -5.59 22.70
N GLY A 49 9.17 -4.35 22.99
CA GLY A 49 8.72 -3.88 24.28
C GLY A 49 7.20 -3.75 24.35
N CYS A 50 6.61 -4.33 25.40
CA CYS A 50 5.23 -4.09 25.81
C CYS A 50 5.18 -3.93 27.35
N SER A 51 6.06 -3.08 27.88
CA SER A 51 6.44 -3.07 29.29
C SER A 51 6.27 -1.68 29.94
N ALA A 52 7.34 -1.16 30.54
CA ALA A 52 7.35 0.09 31.30
C ALA A 52 8.16 1.17 30.54
N PRO A 53 7.90 2.46 30.79
CA PRO A 53 8.60 3.54 30.13
C PRO A 53 10.10 3.54 30.47
N GLY A 54 10.94 3.85 29.47
CA GLY A 54 12.38 4.07 29.67
C GLY A 54 13.22 2.83 30.02
N VAL A 55 12.67 1.61 29.90
CA VAL A 55 13.40 0.38 30.25
C VAL A 55 14.51 0.03 29.25
N LEU A 56 14.42 0.48 28.01
CA LEU A 56 15.46 0.27 27.01
C LEU A 56 16.43 1.45 27.05
N THR A 57 17.57 1.26 27.70
CA THR A 57 18.54 2.34 27.94
C THR A 57 19.41 2.63 26.72
N ALA A 58 20.10 3.77 26.73
CA ALA A 58 20.99 4.16 25.66
C ALA A 58 22.12 3.14 25.40
N ASP A 59 22.73 2.63 26.48
CA ASP A 59 23.80 1.63 26.40
C ASP A 59 23.30 0.30 25.82
N MET A 60 22.07 -0.08 26.14
CA MET A 60 21.42 -1.26 25.55
C MET A 60 21.20 -1.08 24.04
N VAL A 61 20.71 0.08 23.60
CA VAL A 61 20.53 0.35 22.16
C VAL A 61 21.86 0.34 21.43
N LYS A 62 22.93 0.85 22.05
CA LYS A 62 24.28 0.82 21.50
C LYS A 62 24.80 -0.61 21.31
N SER A 63 24.44 -1.54 22.19
CA SER A 63 24.91 -2.93 22.14
C SER A 63 24.12 -3.84 21.19
N MET A 64 23.00 -3.39 20.64
CA MET A 64 22.21 -4.16 19.66
C MET A 64 22.97 -4.41 18.35
N ALA A 65 22.51 -5.38 17.55
CA ALA A 65 23.08 -5.70 16.25
C ALA A 65 22.97 -4.54 15.23
N ARG A 66 23.55 -4.67 14.03
CA ARG A 66 23.47 -3.65 12.96
C ARG A 66 22.02 -3.50 12.47
N GLN A 67 21.57 -2.26 12.20
CA GLN A 67 20.21 -1.93 11.73
C GLN A 67 19.09 -2.60 12.56
N PRO A 68 19.07 -2.41 13.90
CA PRO A 68 18.13 -3.13 14.75
C PRO A 68 16.71 -2.63 14.54
N ILE A 69 15.73 -3.52 14.67
CA ILE A 69 14.31 -3.19 14.71
C ILE A 69 13.89 -3.03 16.17
N ILE A 70 13.46 -1.83 16.54
CA ILE A 70 13.04 -1.49 17.90
C ILE A 70 11.54 -1.21 17.89
N LEU A 71 10.75 -2.14 18.42
CA LEU A 71 9.31 -1.97 18.64
C LEU A 71 9.09 -1.56 20.10
N ALA A 72 9.07 -0.25 20.38
CA ALA A 72 8.89 0.31 21.73
C ALA A 72 7.42 0.71 21.95
N LEU A 73 6.59 -0.27 22.33
CA LEU A 73 5.13 -0.19 22.25
C LEU A 73 4.45 0.15 23.59
N ALA A 74 5.20 0.43 24.65
CA ALA A 74 4.62 0.94 25.89
C ALA A 74 3.89 2.29 25.64
N ASN A 75 2.77 2.48 26.36
CA ASN A 75 1.96 3.69 26.30
C ASN A 75 1.78 4.26 27.72
N PRO A 76 1.67 5.59 27.88
CA PRO A 76 1.82 6.63 26.85
C PRO A 76 3.28 6.91 26.47
N GLU A 77 4.23 6.47 27.30
CA GLU A 77 5.66 6.72 27.10
C GLU A 77 6.37 5.40 26.75
N PRO A 78 7.12 5.35 25.63
CA PRO A 78 7.71 4.12 25.13
C PRO A 78 8.91 3.65 25.97
N GLU A 79 9.35 2.41 25.74
CA GLU A 79 10.56 1.86 26.35
C GLU A 79 11.82 2.68 26.02
N ILE A 80 11.85 3.30 24.84
CA ILE A 80 12.79 4.36 24.45
C ILE A 80 12.12 5.28 23.44
N ARG A 81 12.34 6.60 23.54
CA ARG A 81 11.83 7.55 22.56
C ARG A 81 12.60 7.46 21.24
N PRO A 82 11.94 7.59 20.07
CA PRO A 82 12.59 7.53 18.76
C PRO A 82 13.82 8.44 18.59
N GLU A 83 13.74 9.69 19.06
CA GLU A 83 14.84 10.65 18.99
C GLU A 83 16.08 10.21 19.78
N LEU A 84 15.90 9.52 20.91
CA LEU A 84 17.00 8.99 21.71
C LEU A 84 17.62 7.77 21.04
N ALA A 85 16.79 6.85 20.56
CA ALA A 85 17.25 5.67 19.85
C ALA A 85 18.04 6.04 18.59
N LYS A 86 17.52 6.96 17.77
CA LYS A 86 18.16 7.43 16.54
C LYS A 86 19.44 8.23 16.80
N ALA A 87 19.53 8.96 17.92
CA ALA A 87 20.78 9.66 18.28
C ALA A 87 21.93 8.67 18.56
N ILE A 88 21.63 7.46 19.05
CA ILE A 88 22.61 6.43 19.40
C ILE A 88 22.87 5.49 18.22
N ARG A 89 21.79 5.09 17.54
CA ARG A 89 21.76 4.18 16.40
C ARG A 89 20.96 4.81 15.26
N PRO A 90 21.57 5.71 14.46
CA PRO A 90 20.88 6.35 13.34
C PRO A 90 20.31 5.36 12.32
N ASP A 91 20.91 4.17 12.25
CA ASP A 91 20.55 3.05 11.39
C ASP A 91 19.39 2.19 11.93
N CYS A 92 18.88 2.45 13.14
CA CYS A 92 17.78 1.68 13.69
C CYS A 92 16.46 1.96 12.97
N ILE A 93 15.62 0.93 12.90
CA ILE A 93 14.23 1.05 12.48
C ILE A 93 13.40 1.04 13.75
N ILE A 94 12.60 2.08 13.99
CA ILE A 94 11.86 2.23 15.24
C ILE A 94 10.37 2.41 14.99
N ALA A 95 9.57 1.75 15.82
CA ALA A 95 8.12 1.81 15.83
C ALA A 95 7.62 1.99 17.27
N THR A 96 6.54 2.74 17.44
CA THR A 96 5.93 2.99 18.76
C THR A 96 4.43 2.81 18.73
N GLY A 97 3.78 2.81 19.89
CA GLY A 97 2.31 2.86 19.98
C GLY A 97 1.71 4.25 19.69
N ARG A 98 2.53 5.30 19.65
CA ARG A 98 2.06 6.68 19.56
C ARG A 98 1.90 7.14 18.12
N SER A 99 0.89 7.99 17.87
CA SER A 99 0.55 8.49 16.54
C SER A 99 1.41 9.67 16.08
N ASP A 100 2.12 10.31 16.99
CA ASP A 100 3.01 11.45 16.70
C ASP A 100 4.39 11.02 16.17
N TYR A 101 4.65 9.71 16.08
CA TYR A 101 5.87 9.13 15.51
C TYR A 101 5.59 8.30 14.25
N PRO A 102 6.59 8.14 13.35
CA PRO A 102 6.53 7.18 12.27
C PRO A 102 6.30 5.73 12.76
N ASN A 103 5.86 4.86 11.87
CA ASN A 103 5.66 3.43 12.15
C ASN A 103 4.77 3.15 13.38
N GLN A 104 3.64 3.87 13.53
CA GLN A 104 2.72 3.60 14.64
C GLN A 104 2.18 2.17 14.56
N VAL A 105 2.44 1.36 15.58
CA VAL A 105 1.85 0.02 15.75
C VAL A 105 0.56 0.18 16.55
N ASN A 106 -0.58 0.03 15.89
CA ASN A 106 -1.88 0.18 16.53
C ASN A 106 -2.85 -0.95 16.12
N ASN A 107 -3.55 -1.50 17.11
CA ASN A 107 -4.52 -2.58 16.92
C ASN A 107 -5.69 -2.21 15.99
N VAL A 108 -5.96 -0.92 15.81
CA VAL A 108 -6.99 -0.41 14.87
C VAL A 108 -6.78 -0.91 13.43
N LEU A 109 -5.55 -1.25 13.06
CA LEU A 109 -5.21 -1.82 11.77
C LEU A 109 -5.72 -3.26 11.59
N CYS A 110 -6.07 -3.93 12.68
CA CYS A 110 -6.36 -5.37 12.69
C CYS A 110 -7.80 -5.66 13.11
N PHE A 111 -8.19 -5.23 14.31
CA PHE A 111 -9.42 -5.75 14.94
C PHE A 111 -10.69 -5.46 14.15
N PRO A 112 -10.95 -4.26 13.59
CA PRO A 112 -12.21 -3.98 12.91
C PRO A 112 -12.45 -4.94 11.74
N TYR A 113 -11.37 -5.27 11.03
CA TYR A 113 -11.42 -6.03 9.79
C TYR A 113 -11.37 -7.54 10.03
N ILE A 114 -10.64 -7.99 11.06
CA ILE A 114 -10.74 -9.38 11.54
C ILE A 114 -12.18 -9.67 11.95
N PHE A 115 -12.79 -8.79 12.75
CA PHE A 115 -14.19 -8.97 13.16
C PHE A 115 -15.15 -8.90 11.98
N ARG A 116 -14.97 -7.98 11.03
CA ARG A 116 -15.82 -7.90 9.84
C ARG A 116 -15.82 -9.22 9.07
N GLY A 117 -14.65 -9.74 8.70
CA GLY A 117 -14.53 -11.00 7.96
C GLY A 117 -15.09 -12.20 8.74
N ALA A 118 -14.76 -12.29 10.03
CA ALA A 118 -15.25 -13.36 10.91
C ALA A 118 -16.78 -13.34 11.06
N LEU A 119 -17.39 -12.16 11.24
CA LEU A 119 -18.83 -12.01 11.40
C LEU A 119 -19.57 -12.28 10.09
N ASP A 120 -19.03 -11.83 8.95
CA ASP A 120 -19.63 -12.05 7.63
C ASP A 120 -19.73 -13.53 7.27
N CYS A 121 -18.68 -14.30 7.53
CA CYS A 121 -18.68 -15.75 7.27
C CYS A 121 -19.26 -16.60 8.41
N GLY A 122 -19.74 -15.96 9.49
CA GLY A 122 -20.23 -16.66 10.69
C GLY A 122 -19.18 -17.58 11.33
N ALA A 123 -17.94 -17.09 11.47
CA ALA A 123 -16.88 -17.85 12.13
C ALA A 123 -17.22 -18.14 13.60
N THR A 124 -17.05 -19.39 14.03
CA THR A 124 -17.30 -19.82 15.42
C THR A 124 -16.22 -19.40 16.40
N LYS A 125 -15.01 -19.11 15.90
CA LYS A 125 -13.84 -18.65 16.67
C LYS A 125 -12.86 -17.91 15.75
N ILE A 126 -11.98 -17.11 16.35
CA ILE A 126 -10.83 -16.53 15.64
C ILE A 126 -9.65 -17.49 15.74
N THR A 127 -9.14 -17.95 14.59
CA THR A 127 -8.02 -18.91 14.53
C THR A 127 -6.68 -18.22 14.30
N GLU A 128 -5.58 -18.96 14.43
CA GLU A 128 -4.24 -18.44 14.11
C GLU A 128 -4.08 -18.20 12.60
N GLU A 129 -4.72 -19.00 11.76
CA GLU A 129 -4.76 -18.84 10.31
C GLU A 129 -5.44 -17.51 9.93
N MET A 130 -6.53 -17.14 10.60
CA MET A 130 -7.19 -15.85 10.42
C MET A 130 -6.30 -14.67 10.82
N LYS A 131 -5.60 -14.78 11.96
CA LYS A 131 -4.64 -13.76 12.40
C LYS A 131 -3.49 -13.63 11.40
N LEU A 132 -2.96 -14.76 10.91
CA LEU A 132 -1.88 -14.78 9.92
C LEU A 132 -2.33 -14.18 8.58
N ALA A 133 -3.56 -14.46 8.13
CA ALA A 133 -4.13 -13.85 6.94
C ALA A 133 -4.21 -12.32 7.07
N CYS A 134 -4.64 -11.82 8.23
CA CYS A 134 -4.65 -10.40 8.54
C CYS A 134 -3.23 -9.78 8.48
N VAL A 135 -2.25 -10.39 9.16
CA VAL A 135 -0.85 -9.92 9.18
C VAL A 135 -0.28 -9.86 7.76
N ARG A 136 -0.53 -10.88 6.93
CA ARG A 136 -0.09 -10.91 5.53
C ARG A 136 -0.68 -9.75 4.73
N GLN A 137 -1.99 -9.51 4.85
CA GLN A 137 -2.64 -8.41 4.14
C GLN A 137 -2.15 -7.04 4.58
N ILE A 138 -1.87 -6.83 5.87
CA ILE A 138 -1.27 -5.58 6.37
C ILE A 138 0.13 -5.38 5.79
N ALA A 139 0.95 -6.43 5.78
CA ALA A 139 2.31 -6.37 5.23
C ALA A 139 2.33 -6.13 3.72
N ASP A 140 1.42 -6.77 2.97
CA ASP A 140 1.27 -6.56 1.54
C ASP A 140 0.78 -5.13 1.24
N LEU A 141 -0.13 -4.60 2.07
CA LEU A 141 -0.63 -3.24 1.93
C LEU A 141 0.46 -2.20 2.20
N ALA A 142 1.31 -2.41 3.21
CA ALA A 142 2.45 -1.54 3.50
C ALA A 142 3.42 -1.42 2.31
N LYS A 143 3.53 -2.49 1.51
CA LYS A 143 4.40 -2.59 0.33
C LYS A 143 3.71 -2.16 -0.97
N SER A 144 2.41 -1.88 -0.91
CA SER A 144 1.61 -1.46 -2.07
C SER A 144 1.62 0.06 -2.18
N GLU A 145 1.55 0.59 -3.41
CA GLU A 145 1.41 2.02 -3.69
C GLU A 145 0.30 2.65 -2.86
N THR A 146 0.51 3.83 -2.31
CA THR A 146 -0.53 4.49 -1.50
C THR A 146 -1.67 4.99 -2.37
N SER A 147 -2.91 4.84 -1.88
CA SER A 147 -4.09 5.42 -2.53
C SER A 147 -4.06 6.95 -2.49
N ASP A 148 -4.62 7.61 -3.50
CA ASP A 148 -4.69 9.08 -3.57
C ASP A 148 -5.44 9.67 -2.37
N GLU A 149 -6.44 8.97 -1.83
CA GLU A 149 -7.17 9.41 -0.63
C GLU A 149 -6.27 9.42 0.61
N VAL A 150 -5.39 8.42 0.74
CA VAL A 150 -4.46 8.33 1.86
C VAL A 150 -3.35 9.37 1.70
N ALA A 151 -2.81 9.52 0.49
CA ALA A 151 -1.82 10.58 0.21
C ALA A 151 -2.40 11.99 0.48
N SER A 152 -3.67 12.21 0.15
CA SER A 152 -4.37 13.47 0.42
C SER A 152 -4.66 13.71 1.90
N ALA A 153 -4.89 12.65 2.69
CA ALA A 153 -5.11 12.74 4.13
C ALA A 153 -3.80 12.98 4.93
N TYR A 154 -2.66 12.58 4.38
CA TYR A 154 -1.33 12.71 4.99
C TYR A 154 -0.39 13.55 4.10
N GLN A 155 -0.81 14.77 3.75
CA GLN A 155 -0.02 15.67 2.90
C GLN A 155 1.36 15.96 3.49
N GLY A 156 2.40 15.79 2.68
CA GLY A 156 3.80 16.04 3.06
C GLY A 156 4.53 14.82 3.65
N GLU A 157 3.87 13.67 3.78
CA GLU A 157 4.51 12.40 4.15
C GLU A 157 4.80 11.54 2.91
N GLU A 158 6.02 11.04 2.76
CA GLU A 158 6.35 10.01 1.77
C GLU A 158 5.90 8.64 2.30
N LEU A 159 4.81 8.12 1.75
CA LEU A 159 4.22 6.83 2.13
C LEU A 159 4.79 5.68 1.30
N VAL A 160 6.13 5.64 1.20
CA VAL A 160 6.88 4.61 0.47
C VAL A 160 7.45 3.62 1.46
N PHE A 161 7.27 2.32 1.20
CA PHE A 161 7.78 1.26 2.07
C PHE A 161 9.28 1.44 2.37
N GLY A 162 9.63 1.57 3.64
CA GLY A 162 10.99 1.88 4.07
C GLY A 162 11.15 2.01 5.58
N PRO A 163 12.33 2.41 6.07
CA PRO A 163 12.64 2.51 7.50
C PRO A 163 11.64 3.35 8.32
N ASP A 164 11.05 4.37 7.69
CA ASP A 164 10.11 5.29 8.33
C ASP A 164 8.63 5.02 7.94
N TYR A 165 8.37 4.01 7.10
CA TYR A 165 7.03 3.55 6.72
C TYR A 165 7.01 2.01 6.51
N LEU A 166 6.76 1.29 7.59
CA LEU A 166 6.69 -0.18 7.63
C LEU A 166 5.26 -0.73 7.69
N ILE A 167 4.32 0.11 8.11
CA ILE A 167 2.96 -0.27 8.50
C ILE A 167 2.00 0.78 7.91
N PRO A 168 0.88 0.36 7.28
CA PRO A 168 -0.08 1.27 6.68
C PRO A 168 -0.73 2.17 7.74
N LYS A 169 -1.28 3.30 7.29
CA LYS A 169 -1.96 4.25 8.19
C LYS A 169 -3.31 3.70 8.65
N PRO A 170 -3.76 4.01 9.89
CA PRO A 170 -5.03 3.54 10.47
C PRO A 170 -6.30 3.77 9.63
N PHE A 171 -6.31 4.80 8.79
CA PHE A 171 -7.47 5.20 8.00
C PHE A 171 -7.31 4.85 6.51
N ASP A 172 -6.41 3.93 6.17
CA ASP A 172 -6.31 3.41 4.83
C ASP A 172 -7.57 2.58 4.49
N SER A 173 -8.37 3.12 3.56
CA SER A 173 -9.62 2.53 3.11
C SER A 173 -9.47 1.11 2.56
N ARG A 174 -8.27 0.73 2.12
CA ARG A 174 -7.98 -0.59 1.55
C ARG A 174 -7.86 -1.67 2.62
N LEU A 175 -7.69 -1.31 3.89
CA LEU A 175 -7.58 -2.27 5.00
C LEU A 175 -8.82 -3.18 5.06
N ILE A 176 -10.03 -2.63 5.00
CA ILE A 176 -11.27 -3.45 5.01
C ILE A 176 -11.38 -4.31 3.75
N LEU A 177 -11.02 -3.77 2.58
CA LEU A 177 -11.13 -4.45 1.29
C LEU A 177 -10.14 -5.61 1.12
N ARG A 178 -9.05 -5.61 1.89
CA ARG A 178 -8.00 -6.64 1.85
C ARG A 178 -8.16 -7.63 3.00
N ILE A 179 -8.25 -7.12 4.23
CA ILE A 179 -8.18 -7.96 5.44
C ILE A 179 -9.47 -8.76 5.65
N ALA A 180 -10.65 -8.14 5.53
CA ALA A 180 -11.90 -8.85 5.82
C ALA A 180 -12.14 -10.05 4.87
N PRO A 181 -11.94 -9.94 3.54
CA PRO A 181 -11.99 -11.08 2.63
C PRO A 181 -10.96 -12.17 2.96
N ALA A 182 -9.71 -11.79 3.24
CA ALA A 182 -8.67 -12.76 3.58
C ALA A 182 -8.98 -13.51 4.88
N VAL A 183 -9.54 -12.84 5.88
CA VAL A 183 -9.98 -13.44 7.13
C VAL A 183 -11.18 -14.37 6.92
N ALA A 184 -12.16 -13.96 6.11
CA ALA A 184 -13.32 -14.79 5.78
C ALA A 184 -12.91 -16.07 5.02
N GLN A 185 -11.96 -15.96 4.08
CA GLN A 185 -11.39 -17.11 3.37
C GLN A 185 -10.65 -18.03 4.35
N ALA A 186 -9.77 -17.48 5.20
CA ALA A 186 -9.04 -18.28 6.19
C ALA A 186 -9.97 -19.00 7.18
N ALA A 187 -11.11 -18.39 7.54
CA ALA A 187 -12.13 -19.01 8.38
C ALA A 187 -12.83 -20.18 7.67
N ALA A 188 -13.09 -20.07 6.36
CA ALA A 188 -13.63 -21.15 5.54
C ALA A 188 -12.62 -22.30 5.41
N ASP A 189 -11.36 -21.97 5.07
CA ASP A 189 -10.27 -22.95 4.91
C ASP A 189 -9.99 -23.71 6.22
N SER A 190 -10.13 -23.04 7.36
CA SER A 190 -9.96 -23.63 8.69
C SER A 190 -11.20 -24.39 9.19
N GLY A 191 -12.29 -24.43 8.40
CA GLY A 191 -13.53 -25.12 8.74
C GLY A 191 -14.33 -24.50 9.88
N VAL A 192 -14.05 -23.25 10.26
CA VAL A 192 -14.74 -22.56 11.37
C VAL A 192 -15.87 -21.65 10.92
N ALA A 193 -15.99 -21.37 9.62
CA ALA A 193 -17.06 -20.58 9.02
C ALA A 193 -18.36 -21.38 8.90
N THR A 194 -19.42 -20.93 9.59
CA THR A 194 -20.76 -21.53 9.48
C THR A 194 -21.54 -21.08 8.25
N ARG A 195 -21.14 -19.95 7.67
CA ARG A 195 -21.68 -19.39 6.43
C ARG A 195 -20.52 -18.96 5.53
N PRO A 196 -19.78 -19.90 4.91
CA PRO A 196 -18.70 -19.56 3.99
C PRO A 196 -19.19 -18.65 2.88
N ILE A 197 -18.38 -17.65 2.52
CA ILE A 197 -18.68 -16.75 1.42
C ILE A 197 -18.39 -17.50 0.11
N ALA A 198 -19.41 -17.66 -0.74
CA ALA A 198 -19.29 -18.42 -1.99
C ALA A 198 -18.61 -17.63 -3.12
N ASP A 199 -18.88 -16.32 -3.18
CA ASP A 199 -18.32 -15.40 -4.17
C ASP A 199 -17.52 -14.30 -3.46
N MET A 200 -16.20 -14.45 -3.47
CA MET A 200 -15.29 -13.50 -2.82
C MET A 200 -15.21 -12.17 -3.54
N ASP A 201 -15.46 -12.14 -4.85
CA ASP A 201 -15.37 -10.90 -5.61
C ASP A 201 -16.62 -10.04 -5.39
N ALA A 202 -17.81 -10.66 -5.37
CA ALA A 202 -19.04 -10.00 -4.95
C ALA A 202 -18.96 -9.52 -3.48
N TYR A 203 -18.30 -10.28 -2.60
CA TYR A 203 -18.10 -9.87 -1.21
C TYR A 203 -17.18 -8.65 -1.09
N LYS A 204 -16.02 -8.63 -1.78
CA LYS A 204 -15.15 -7.44 -1.84
C LYS A 204 -15.91 -6.22 -2.38
N GLU A 205 -16.71 -6.41 -3.41
CA GLU A 205 -17.54 -5.34 -3.99
C GLU A 205 -18.56 -4.82 -2.97
N SER A 206 -19.20 -5.69 -2.20
CA SER A 206 -20.11 -5.28 -1.12
C SER A 206 -19.40 -4.46 -0.03
N LEU A 207 -18.15 -4.79 0.29
CA LEU A 207 -17.36 -4.06 1.29
C LEU A 207 -16.98 -2.65 0.82
N SER A 208 -16.76 -2.47 -0.49
CA SER A 208 -16.48 -1.16 -1.07
C SER A 208 -17.60 -0.14 -0.82
N ARG A 209 -18.85 -0.60 -0.66
CA ARG A 209 -20.00 0.27 -0.35
C ARG A 209 -19.93 0.92 1.02
N PHE A 210 -19.20 0.32 1.97
CA PHE A 210 -18.99 0.92 3.31
C PHE A 210 -17.90 1.99 3.32
N VAL A 211 -17.01 1.94 2.32
CA VAL A 211 -15.86 2.84 2.19
C VAL A 211 -16.24 4.07 1.38
N TYR A 212 -16.93 3.87 0.26
CA TYR A 212 -17.30 4.93 -0.66
C TYR A 212 -18.78 5.24 -0.52
N GLN A 213 -19.14 6.22 0.33
CA GLN A 213 -20.50 6.75 0.38
C GLN A 213 -20.96 7.32 -1.00
N THR A 214 -20.01 7.67 -1.87
CA THR A 214 -20.21 8.05 -3.29
C THR A 214 -20.16 6.88 -4.29
N GLY A 215 -19.73 5.68 -3.87
CA GLY A 215 -19.49 4.52 -4.74
C GLY A 215 -20.75 3.87 -5.29
N ILE A 216 -21.89 4.00 -4.61
CA ILE A 216 -23.18 3.42 -5.06
C ILE A 216 -23.59 4.00 -6.42
N LEU A 217 -23.26 5.26 -6.72
CA LEU A 217 -23.56 5.88 -8.01
C LEU A 217 -22.64 5.40 -9.14
N MET A 218 -21.36 5.14 -8.83
CA MET A 218 -20.34 4.74 -9.82
C MET A 218 -20.27 3.23 -10.06
N GLN A 219 -20.75 2.40 -9.14
CA GLN A 219 -20.69 0.93 -9.24
C GLN A 219 -21.29 0.39 -10.55
N PRO A 220 -22.50 0.80 -11.00
CA PRO A 220 -23.03 0.35 -12.29
C PRO A 220 -22.15 0.77 -13.48
N ILE A 221 -21.50 1.94 -13.39
CA ILE A 221 -20.62 2.48 -14.43
C ILE A 221 -19.35 1.64 -14.53
N PHE A 222 -18.72 1.31 -13.39
CA PHE A 222 -17.54 0.44 -13.38
C PHE A 222 -17.85 -0.97 -13.86
N THR A 223 -18.97 -1.56 -13.47
CA THR A 223 -19.37 -2.89 -13.94
C THR A 223 -19.63 -2.89 -15.45
N ALA A 224 -20.29 -1.85 -15.97
CA ALA A 224 -20.48 -1.69 -17.40
C ALA A 224 -19.14 -1.55 -18.13
N ALA A 225 -18.22 -0.72 -17.62
CA ALA A 225 -16.88 -0.52 -18.20
C ALA A 225 -16.04 -1.81 -18.22
N LYS A 226 -16.07 -2.62 -17.16
CA LYS A 226 -15.35 -3.91 -17.12
C LYS A 226 -15.89 -4.92 -18.15
N ALA A 227 -17.19 -4.88 -18.43
CA ALA A 227 -17.83 -5.75 -19.42
C ALA A 227 -17.52 -5.36 -20.87
N VAL A 228 -17.02 -4.14 -21.11
CA VAL A 228 -16.57 -3.70 -22.44
C VAL A 228 -15.26 -4.43 -22.81
N PRO A 229 -15.18 -5.04 -24.02
CA PRO A 229 -13.95 -5.60 -24.56
C PRO A 229 -12.78 -4.59 -24.58
N ASP A 230 -11.56 -5.07 -24.37
CA ASP A 230 -10.35 -4.25 -24.27
C ASP A 230 -10.09 -3.37 -25.50
N ASP A 231 -10.51 -3.79 -26.69
CA ASP A 231 -10.39 -3.05 -27.96
C ASP A 231 -11.39 -1.89 -28.10
N ARG A 232 -12.36 -1.78 -27.18
CA ARG A 232 -13.43 -0.76 -27.20
C ARG A 232 -13.46 0.14 -25.96
N LYS A 233 -12.39 0.13 -25.17
CA LYS A 233 -12.23 0.98 -23.98
C LYS A 233 -10.86 1.64 -23.92
N ARG A 234 -10.33 2.06 -25.06
CA ARG A 234 -9.08 2.81 -25.19
C ARG A 234 -9.30 4.25 -24.77
N VAL A 235 -8.59 4.73 -23.76
CA VAL A 235 -8.81 6.07 -23.18
C VAL A 235 -7.55 6.91 -23.33
N ALA A 236 -7.63 8.06 -24.00
CA ALA A 236 -6.52 8.96 -24.24
C ALA A 236 -6.34 9.96 -23.07
N TYR A 237 -5.20 9.87 -22.40
CA TYR A 237 -4.82 10.79 -21.33
C TYR A 237 -3.97 11.91 -21.91
N ALA A 238 -4.59 13.06 -22.16
CA ALA A 238 -3.90 14.25 -22.69
C ALA A 238 -2.81 14.77 -21.75
N ASP A 239 -3.02 14.65 -20.43
CA ASP A 239 -2.03 15.00 -19.41
C ASP A 239 -1.14 13.80 -19.05
N GLY A 240 -0.74 12.98 -20.03
CA GLY A 240 -0.02 11.73 -19.82
C GLY A 240 1.33 11.88 -19.11
N GLU A 241 1.86 13.10 -18.98
CA GLU A 241 3.03 13.38 -18.15
C GLU A 241 2.66 13.67 -16.68
N ASP A 242 1.46 14.17 -16.34
CA ASP A 242 1.07 14.51 -14.95
C ASP A 242 0.97 13.27 -14.04
N GLU A 243 1.50 13.35 -12.83
CA GLU A 243 1.55 12.21 -11.91
C GLU A 243 0.14 11.70 -11.53
N ARG A 244 -0.85 12.58 -11.42
CA ARG A 244 -2.24 12.18 -11.12
C ARG A 244 -2.86 11.42 -12.29
N ALA A 245 -2.59 11.84 -13.52
CA ALA A 245 -3.03 11.14 -14.71
C ALA A 245 -2.39 9.74 -14.80
N LEU A 246 -1.10 9.62 -14.45
CA LEU A 246 -0.40 8.35 -14.40
C LEU A 246 -0.99 7.41 -13.33
N ARG A 247 -1.28 7.91 -12.12
CA ARG A 247 -1.96 7.11 -11.08
C ARG A 247 -3.35 6.65 -11.52
N ALA A 248 -4.12 7.54 -12.14
CA ALA A 248 -5.44 7.19 -12.69
C ALA A 248 -5.34 6.11 -13.79
N ALA A 249 -4.33 6.19 -14.66
CA ALA A 249 -4.07 5.17 -15.69
C ALA A 249 -3.70 3.82 -15.05
N GLN A 250 -2.84 3.80 -14.02
CA GLN A 250 -2.49 2.58 -13.27
C GLN A 250 -3.74 1.92 -12.66
N MET A 251 -4.58 2.71 -11.98
CA MET A 251 -5.84 2.21 -11.40
C MET A 251 -6.78 1.64 -12.47
N ALA A 252 -6.90 2.33 -13.61
CA ALA A 252 -7.73 1.86 -14.71
C ALA A 252 -7.26 0.51 -15.29
N ILE A 253 -5.94 0.26 -15.30
CA ILE A 253 -5.34 -1.03 -15.69
C ILE A 253 -5.62 -2.09 -14.64
N ASP A 254 -5.33 -1.81 -13.36
CA ASP A 254 -5.47 -2.75 -12.26
C ASP A 254 -6.92 -3.26 -12.14
N ASP A 255 -7.88 -2.35 -12.28
CA ASP A 255 -9.32 -2.65 -12.19
C ASP A 255 -9.93 -3.11 -13.53
N ARG A 256 -9.13 -3.17 -14.60
CA ARG A 256 -9.55 -3.53 -15.98
C ARG A 256 -10.68 -2.64 -16.54
N LEU A 257 -10.66 -1.37 -16.16
CA LEU A 257 -11.67 -0.37 -16.54
C LEU A 257 -11.42 0.22 -17.92
N ALA A 258 -10.15 0.34 -18.34
CA ALA A 258 -9.77 0.92 -19.62
C ALA A 258 -8.42 0.37 -20.11
N LYS A 259 -8.10 0.66 -21.37
CA LYS A 259 -6.76 0.57 -21.96
C LYS A 259 -6.19 1.99 -22.11
N PRO A 260 -5.38 2.47 -21.17
CA PRO A 260 -4.86 3.84 -21.23
C PRO A 260 -3.90 4.04 -22.41
N ILE A 261 -4.03 5.19 -23.06
CA ILE A 261 -3.07 5.72 -24.02
C ILE A 261 -2.54 7.04 -23.45
N LEU A 262 -1.26 7.07 -23.09
CA LEU A 262 -0.63 8.24 -22.48
C LEU A 262 -0.06 9.16 -23.57
N ILE A 263 -0.55 10.40 -23.63
CA ILE A 263 -0.04 11.41 -24.56
C ILE A 263 1.05 12.22 -23.85
N GLY A 264 2.28 12.15 -24.36
CA GLY A 264 3.42 12.84 -23.77
C GLY A 264 4.75 12.21 -24.16
N ARG A 265 5.84 12.82 -23.69
CA ARG A 265 7.20 12.40 -24.04
C ARG A 265 7.56 11.10 -23.31
N PRO A 266 8.00 10.05 -24.03
CA PRO A 266 8.27 8.73 -23.44
C PRO A 266 9.24 8.78 -22.25
N ALA A 267 10.32 9.56 -22.37
CA ALA A 267 11.34 9.67 -21.33
C ALA A 267 10.81 10.32 -20.04
N VAL A 268 9.92 11.32 -20.16
CA VAL A 268 9.32 12.00 -19.00
C VAL A 268 8.33 11.09 -18.30
N ILE A 269 7.50 10.38 -19.08
CA ILE A 269 6.53 9.42 -18.57
C ILE A 269 7.24 8.30 -17.82
N ALA A 270 8.25 7.67 -18.44
CA ALA A 270 9.01 6.59 -17.82
C ALA A 270 9.66 7.00 -16.49
N ALA A 271 10.31 8.17 -16.44
CA ALA A 271 10.92 8.69 -15.22
C ALA A 271 9.89 8.96 -14.11
N ARG A 272 8.69 9.43 -14.46
CA ARG A 272 7.61 9.68 -13.49
C ARG A 272 6.94 8.39 -13.02
N ILE A 273 6.79 7.40 -13.89
CA ILE A 273 6.34 6.05 -13.54
C ILE A 273 7.27 5.45 -12.48
N GLU A 274 8.59 5.50 -12.73
CA GLU A 274 9.60 4.99 -11.80
C GLU A 274 9.58 5.75 -10.47
N LYS A 275 9.60 7.09 -10.52
CA LYS A 275 9.57 7.94 -9.32
C LYS A 275 8.32 7.71 -8.46
N ALA A 276 7.17 7.55 -9.09
CA ALA A 276 5.90 7.29 -8.39
C ALA A 276 5.72 5.82 -7.98
N GLY A 277 6.65 4.94 -8.35
CA GLY A 277 6.61 3.51 -8.02
C GLY A 277 5.51 2.73 -8.75
N LEU A 278 5.07 3.19 -9.92
CA LEU A 278 3.96 2.59 -10.67
C LEU A 278 4.39 1.33 -11.42
N ARG A 279 3.52 0.33 -11.48
CA ARG A 279 3.81 -1.01 -12.06
C ARG A 279 3.65 -1.09 -13.58
N MET A 280 2.89 -0.18 -14.18
CA MET A 280 2.59 -0.19 -15.61
C MET A 280 3.86 0.02 -16.44
N ARG A 281 3.97 -0.74 -17.53
CA ARG A 281 5.08 -0.63 -18.49
C ARG A 281 4.61 0.02 -19.77
N LEU A 282 5.30 1.09 -20.15
CA LEU A 282 5.07 1.80 -21.41
C LEU A 282 5.32 0.85 -22.60
N GLY A 283 4.35 0.75 -23.50
CA GLY A 283 4.39 -0.13 -24.68
C GLY A 283 3.95 -1.58 -24.42
N VAL A 284 3.66 -1.96 -23.17
CA VAL A 284 3.13 -3.31 -22.84
C VAL A 284 1.76 -3.21 -22.20
N ASP A 285 1.67 -2.44 -21.10
CA ASP A 285 0.44 -2.30 -20.33
C ASP A 285 -0.34 -1.04 -20.76
N VAL A 286 0.36 -0.02 -21.27
CA VAL A 286 -0.18 1.24 -21.81
C VAL A 286 0.46 1.60 -23.14
N GLU A 287 -0.31 2.18 -24.06
CA GLU A 287 0.23 2.78 -25.28
C GLU A 287 0.76 4.19 -25.00
N ASN A 288 1.74 4.65 -25.76
CA ASN A 288 2.20 6.03 -25.73
C ASN A 288 2.03 6.70 -27.09
N VAL A 289 1.50 7.92 -27.07
CA VAL A 289 1.50 8.82 -28.22
C VAL A 289 2.50 9.92 -27.92
N ASN A 290 3.59 9.97 -28.68
CA ASN A 290 4.62 10.97 -28.50
C ASN A 290 4.32 12.22 -29.36
N PRO A 291 4.03 13.39 -28.78
CA PRO A 291 3.75 14.61 -29.55
C PRO A 291 4.88 15.05 -30.49
N GLU A 292 6.13 14.63 -30.19
CA GLU A 292 7.32 15.00 -30.96
C GLU A 292 7.62 14.04 -32.11
N ASP A 293 7.24 12.77 -31.97
CA ASP A 293 7.60 11.69 -32.90
C ASP A 293 6.58 10.54 -32.84
N ASP A 294 5.46 10.71 -33.54
CA ASP A 294 4.42 9.69 -33.70
C ASP A 294 4.14 9.42 -35.19
N PRO A 295 4.05 8.16 -35.64
CA PRO A 295 3.80 7.83 -37.04
C PRO A 295 2.45 8.34 -37.57
N ARG A 296 1.46 8.54 -36.69
CA ARG A 296 0.12 9.07 -37.03
C ARG A 296 0.11 10.59 -37.16
N PHE A 297 1.21 11.28 -36.86
CA PHE A 297 1.30 12.74 -36.90
C PHE A 297 0.77 13.31 -38.23
N ARG A 298 1.11 12.66 -39.36
CA ARG A 298 0.65 13.10 -40.68
C ARG A 298 -0.87 13.08 -40.81
N GLN A 299 -1.48 11.97 -40.43
CA GLN A 299 -2.93 11.80 -40.45
C GLN A 299 -3.62 12.83 -39.55
N TYR A 300 -3.04 13.12 -38.37
CA TYR A 300 -3.62 14.04 -37.39
C TYR A 300 -3.62 15.48 -37.87
N TRP A 301 -2.49 16.00 -38.39
CA TRP A 301 -2.47 17.38 -38.86
C TRP A 301 -3.27 17.56 -40.15
N GLU A 302 -3.31 16.56 -41.05
CA GLU A 302 -4.14 16.61 -42.27
C GLU A 302 -5.64 16.66 -41.90
N HIS A 303 -6.07 15.82 -40.96
CA HIS A 303 -7.45 15.83 -40.45
C HIS A 303 -7.79 17.15 -39.73
N TYR A 304 -6.91 17.63 -38.86
CA TYR A 304 -7.08 18.92 -38.18
C TYR A 304 -7.18 20.08 -39.18
N HIS A 305 -6.36 20.07 -40.24
CA HIS A 305 -6.41 21.07 -41.30
C HIS A 305 -7.71 21.00 -42.10
N GLN A 306 -8.26 19.82 -42.37
CA GLN A 306 -9.56 19.69 -43.03
C GLN A 306 -10.69 20.32 -42.19
N LEU A 307 -10.62 20.18 -40.87
CA LEU A 307 -11.58 20.79 -39.93
C LEU A 307 -11.43 22.32 -39.87
N MET A 308 -10.19 22.81 -39.74
CA MET A 308 -9.89 24.24 -39.53
C MET A 308 -9.69 25.03 -40.83
N GLY A 309 -9.70 24.38 -41.99
CA GLY A 309 -9.39 25.01 -43.28
C GLY A 309 -10.41 26.09 -43.69
N ARG A 310 -11.65 26.00 -43.20
CA ARG A 310 -12.68 27.03 -43.42
C ARG A 310 -12.48 28.28 -42.55
N ASP A 311 -11.70 28.15 -41.48
CA ASP A 311 -11.38 29.22 -40.52
C ASP A 311 -9.98 29.82 -40.77
N GLY A 312 -9.39 29.56 -41.95
CA GLY A 312 -8.10 30.13 -42.36
C GLY A 312 -6.86 29.40 -41.80
N GLY A 313 -7.01 28.20 -41.24
CA GLY A 313 -5.89 27.39 -40.78
C GLY A 313 -5.03 26.90 -41.96
N THR A 314 -3.75 27.27 -42.00
CA THR A 314 -2.78 26.74 -42.99
C THR A 314 -2.21 25.38 -42.54
N PRO A 315 -1.60 24.59 -43.45
CA PRO A 315 -0.92 23.34 -43.08
C PRO A 315 0.14 23.52 -41.98
N GLU A 316 0.87 24.63 -41.98
CA GLU A 316 1.89 24.95 -40.98
C GLU A 316 1.27 25.21 -39.61
N VAL A 317 0.16 25.94 -39.56
CA VAL A 317 -0.60 26.18 -38.33
C VAL A 317 -1.16 24.88 -37.79
N ALA A 318 -1.71 24.02 -38.65
CA ALA A 318 -2.23 22.71 -38.27
C ALA A 318 -1.13 21.80 -37.66
N LYS A 319 0.04 21.71 -38.32
CA LYS A 319 1.19 20.97 -37.79
C LYS A 319 1.65 21.50 -36.43
N ALA A 320 1.72 22.83 -36.27
CA ALA A 320 2.13 23.46 -35.03
C ALA A 320 1.11 23.21 -33.90
N ALA A 321 -0.20 23.29 -34.20
CA ALA A 321 -1.27 23.07 -33.24
C ALA A 321 -1.24 21.63 -32.70
N VAL A 322 -1.14 20.63 -33.58
CA VAL A 322 -1.08 19.21 -33.20
C VAL A 322 0.15 18.91 -32.34
N ARG A 323 1.33 19.49 -32.65
CA ARG A 323 2.55 19.26 -31.83
C ARG A 323 2.51 19.93 -30.46
N ARG A 324 1.78 21.03 -30.32
CA ARG A 324 1.81 21.86 -29.10
C ARG A 324 0.74 21.51 -28.08
N SER A 325 -0.30 20.78 -28.48
CA SER A 325 -1.44 20.52 -27.62
C SER A 325 -1.77 19.03 -27.57
N ASN A 326 -1.48 18.42 -26.43
CA ASN A 326 -1.87 17.04 -26.16
C ASN A 326 -3.40 16.88 -26.16
N THR A 327 -4.15 17.92 -25.78
CA THR A 327 -5.61 17.92 -25.86
C THR A 327 -6.11 17.83 -27.30
N ILE A 328 -5.45 18.52 -28.24
CA ILE A 328 -5.75 18.39 -29.67
C ILE A 328 -5.44 16.97 -30.15
N ILE A 329 -4.29 16.42 -29.76
CA ILE A 329 -3.93 15.03 -30.08
C ILE A 329 -5.00 14.07 -29.57
N GLY A 330 -5.39 14.13 -28.29
CA GLY A 330 -6.42 13.27 -27.73
C GLY A 330 -7.78 13.42 -28.42
N SER A 331 -8.18 14.65 -28.75
CA SER A 331 -9.43 14.90 -29.49
C SER A 331 -9.41 14.30 -30.90
N LEU A 332 -8.27 14.40 -31.59
CA LEU A 332 -8.09 13.82 -32.92
C LEU A 332 -8.07 12.29 -32.87
N MET A 333 -7.47 11.70 -31.84
CA MET A 333 -7.49 10.25 -31.62
C MET A 333 -8.92 9.72 -31.53
N VAL A 334 -9.78 10.38 -30.74
CA VAL A 334 -11.21 10.01 -30.64
C VAL A 334 -11.91 10.21 -31.98
N SER A 335 -11.66 11.34 -32.65
CA SER A 335 -12.28 11.61 -33.96
C SER A 335 -11.89 10.61 -35.05
N LEU A 336 -10.71 10.01 -34.97
CA LEU A 336 -10.18 9.08 -35.97
C LEU A 336 -10.33 7.60 -35.58
N GLY A 337 -10.86 7.32 -34.38
CA GLY A 337 -11.08 5.96 -33.87
C GLY A 337 -9.83 5.29 -33.27
N ASP A 338 -8.76 6.05 -33.07
CA ASP A 338 -7.53 5.59 -32.40
C ASP A 338 -7.71 5.50 -30.88
N ALA A 339 -8.64 6.28 -30.32
CA ALA A 339 -9.13 6.18 -28.94
C ALA A 339 -10.67 6.14 -28.92
N ASP A 340 -11.24 5.54 -27.87
CA ASP A 340 -12.69 5.45 -27.66
C ASP A 340 -13.21 6.57 -26.73
N ALA A 341 -12.33 7.17 -25.91
CA ALA A 341 -12.60 8.34 -25.06
C ALA A 341 -11.33 9.15 -24.79
#